data_AF-A0A9X0CRN5-F1
#
_entry.id   AF-A0A9X0CRN5-F1
#
_cell.length_a   1.000
_cell.length_b   1.000
_cell.length_c   1.000
_cell.angle_alpha   90.00
_cell.angle_beta   90.00
_cell.angle_gamma   90.00
#
_symmetry.space_group_name_H-M   'P 1'
#
loop_
_entity.id
_entity.type
_entity.pdbx_description
1 polymer ?
#
loop_
_entity_poly.entity_id
_entity_poly.type
_entity_poly.pdbx_seq_one_letter_code
_entity_poly.pdbx_strand_id
1 'polypeptide(L)'
;MQKAGVNVFPAVDAEKYVSINSKEDWLENNIYQEMALTASVFAYTWSKWNADCGKDKIIIQAVEQLEDEQPLEEDWSLFNISTHSSCKLRMKEEDSELSDDLAENTQLHSDLYHMVLDGASEKAQQRVKASNFLFIDCVYQLLNATKIITYS
;
A
#
# COMPACT_ATOMS: atom_id res chain seq x y z
N MET A 1 1.84 -22.99 12.58
CA MET A 1 2.33 -21.94 11.68
C MET A 1 3.72 -21.42 12.03
N GLN A 2 4.10 -21.29 13.31
CA GLN A 2 5.51 -20.99 13.69
C GLN A 2 6.55 -21.98 13.15
N LYS A 3 6.24 -23.28 13.15
CA LYS A 3 7.11 -24.32 12.56
C LYS A 3 7.30 -24.19 11.04
N ALA A 4 6.47 -23.39 10.37
CA ALA A 4 6.57 -23.07 8.95
C ALA A 4 7.19 -21.68 8.70
N GLY A 5 7.73 -21.02 9.74
CA GLY A 5 8.33 -19.68 9.63
C GLY A 5 7.34 -18.51 9.63
N VAL A 6 6.04 -18.77 9.83
CA VAL A 6 5.02 -17.71 9.84
C VAL A 6 4.59 -17.41 11.28
N ASN A 7 4.94 -16.22 11.77
CA ASN A 7 4.44 -15.67 13.03
C ASN A 7 3.10 -14.97 12.75
N VAL A 8 2.01 -15.59 13.19
CA VAL A 8 0.67 -14.98 13.19
C VAL A 8 0.34 -14.62 14.64
N PHE A 9 0.21 -13.33 14.92
CA PHE A 9 -0.14 -12.84 16.26
C PHE A 9 -1.66 -12.71 16.39
N PRO A 10 -2.26 -13.13 17.52
CA PRO A 10 -3.67 -12.89 17.78
C PRO A 10 -3.92 -11.39 18.00
N ALA A 11 -4.91 -10.85 17.28
CA ALA A 11 -5.26 -9.42 17.26
C ALA A 11 -5.51 -8.82 18.67
N VAL A 12 -5.95 -9.62 19.64
CA VAL A 12 -6.37 -9.16 20.97
C VAL A 12 -5.19 -8.75 21.88
N ASP A 13 -3.96 -9.15 21.56
CA ASP A 13 -2.77 -8.80 22.36
C ASP A 13 -1.56 -8.35 21.52
N ALA A 14 -1.74 -8.15 20.21
CA ALA A 14 -0.67 -7.74 19.30
C ALA A 14 0.02 -6.43 19.74
N GLU A 15 -0.73 -5.53 20.39
CA GLU A 15 -0.23 -4.23 20.88
C GLU A 15 0.88 -4.34 21.92
N LYS A 16 0.98 -5.50 22.60
CA LYS A 16 2.00 -5.73 23.63
C LYS A 16 3.33 -6.23 23.05
N TYR A 17 3.36 -6.64 21.78
CA TYR A 17 4.48 -7.37 21.20
C TYR A 17 4.99 -6.78 19.87
N VAL A 18 4.25 -5.86 19.25
CA VAL A 18 4.59 -5.22 17.97
C VAL A 18 4.35 -3.72 18.07
N SER A 19 5.18 -2.91 17.41
CA SER A 19 4.88 -1.49 17.19
C SER A 19 3.53 -1.37 16.48
N ILE A 20 2.54 -0.76 17.12
CA ILE A 20 1.26 -0.52 16.47
C ILE A 20 1.28 0.87 15.87
N ASN A 21 1.25 0.90 14.54
CA ASN A 21 0.94 2.09 13.78
C ASN A 21 -0.59 2.23 13.76
N SER A 22 -1.15 2.85 14.80
CA SER A 22 -2.60 3.08 14.89
C SER A 22 -3.03 4.00 13.74
N LYS A 23 -3.74 3.45 12.77
CA LYS A 23 -4.35 4.19 11.65
C LYS A 23 -5.86 4.28 11.85
N GLU A 24 -6.49 5.25 11.21
CA GLU A 24 -7.95 5.33 11.16
C GLU A 24 -8.52 4.11 10.41
N ASP A 25 -9.38 3.32 11.06
CA ASP A 25 -9.90 2.05 10.53
C ASP A 25 -10.52 2.19 9.14
N TRP A 26 -11.25 3.28 8.91
CA TRP A 26 -11.93 3.51 7.64
C TRP A 26 -10.92 3.77 6.50
N LEU A 27 -9.81 4.47 6.80
CA LEU A 27 -8.76 4.77 5.83
C LEU A 27 -8.00 3.49 5.46
N GLU A 28 -7.69 2.67 6.46
CA GLU A 28 -7.04 1.38 6.25
C GLU A 28 -7.90 0.44 5.39
N ASN A 29 -9.20 0.33 5.72
CA ASN A 29 -10.14 -0.47 4.94
C ASN A 29 -10.28 0.01 3.50
N ASN A 30 -10.32 1.33 3.28
CA ASN A 30 -10.42 1.90 1.94
C ASN A 30 -9.17 1.60 1.11
N ILE A 31 -7.98 1.76 1.69
CA ILE A 31 -6.71 1.43 1.03
C ILE A 31 -6.63 -0.05 0.68
N TYR A 32 -7.07 -0.96 1.56
CA TYR A 32 -7.09 -2.38 1.22
C TYR A 32 -8.03 -2.72 0.06
N GLN A 33 -9.16 -2.02 -0.08
CA GLN A 33 -10.03 -2.19 -1.23
C GLN A 33 -9.34 -1.69 -2.50
N GLU A 34 -8.71 -0.52 -2.45
CA GLU A 34 -8.01 0.07 -3.58
C GLU A 34 -6.80 -0.76 -4.01
N MET A 35 -6.00 -1.24 -3.06
CA MET A 35 -4.90 -2.20 -3.33
C MET A 35 -5.42 -3.48 -3.96
N ALA A 36 -6.56 -4.02 -3.48
CA ALA A 36 -7.12 -5.25 -4.04
C ALA A 36 -7.60 -5.07 -5.49
N LEU A 37 -8.12 -3.90 -5.85
CA LEU A 37 -8.52 -3.58 -7.23
C LEU A 37 -7.34 -3.57 -8.20
N THR A 38 -6.15 -3.17 -7.73
CA THR A 38 -4.95 -2.96 -8.55
C THR A 38 -3.88 -4.04 -8.37
N ALA A 39 -4.05 -4.98 -7.42
CA ALA A 39 -3.11 -6.05 -7.08
C ALA A 39 -2.78 -7.01 -8.24
N SER A 40 -3.54 -6.97 -9.35
CA SER A 40 -3.25 -7.77 -10.54
C SER A 40 -2.12 -7.21 -11.40
N VAL A 41 -1.72 -5.96 -11.17
CA VAL A 41 -0.69 -5.24 -11.94
C VAL A 41 0.23 -4.38 -11.09
N PHE A 42 -0.07 -4.20 -9.80
CA PHE A 42 0.78 -3.47 -8.87
C PHE A 42 1.23 -4.39 -7.75
N ALA A 43 2.52 -4.31 -7.43
CA ALA A 43 3.06 -4.83 -6.19
C ALA A 43 3.10 -3.72 -5.14
N TYR A 44 2.85 -4.12 -3.90
CA TYR A 44 2.79 -3.22 -2.74
C TYR A 44 3.70 -3.74 -1.63
N THR A 45 4.33 -2.82 -0.92
CA THR A 45 5.01 -3.12 0.34
C THR A 45 4.78 -1.99 1.35
N TRP A 46 5.01 -2.32 2.62
CA TRP A 46 4.93 -1.38 3.72
C TRP A 46 6.01 -0.29 3.61
N SER A 47 5.85 0.79 4.37
CA SER A 47 6.86 1.83 4.50
C SER A 47 7.12 2.12 5.97
N LYS A 48 8.38 2.37 6.31
CA LYS A 48 8.87 2.78 7.64
C LYS A 48 8.22 4.08 8.09
N TRP A 49 7.84 4.94 7.14
CA TRP A 49 7.24 6.25 7.42
C TRP A 49 5.83 6.18 8.01
N ASN A 50 5.22 4.99 8.05
CA ASN A 50 3.94 4.81 8.74
C ASN A 50 4.02 5.10 10.24
N ALA A 51 5.21 4.97 10.85
CA ALA A 51 5.44 5.33 12.25
C ALA A 51 5.41 6.85 12.49
N ASP A 52 5.80 7.64 11.49
CA ASP A 52 6.00 9.09 11.63
C ASP A 52 4.86 9.93 11.01
N CYS A 53 4.07 9.37 10.09
CA CYS A 53 3.09 10.14 9.32
C CYS A 53 1.74 10.40 10.02
N GLY A 54 1.58 9.96 11.27
CA GLY A 54 0.34 10.12 12.04
C GLY A 54 -0.71 9.05 11.71
N LYS A 55 -1.92 9.19 12.25
CA LYS A 55 -2.99 8.17 12.13
C LYS A 55 -3.92 8.36 10.94
N ASP A 56 -3.97 9.58 10.42
CA ASP A 56 -4.84 10.06 9.33
C ASP A 56 -4.18 9.96 7.94
N LYS A 57 -2.94 9.48 7.90
CA LYS A 57 -2.17 9.19 6.69
C LYS A 57 -1.62 7.78 6.72
N ILE A 58 -1.52 7.18 5.55
CA ILE A 58 -0.87 5.89 5.32
C ILE A 58 0.13 6.10 4.19
N ILE A 59 1.36 5.65 4.40
CA ILE A 59 2.41 5.69 3.38
C ILE A 59 2.70 4.26 2.95
N ILE A 60 2.64 3.99 1.65
CA ILE A 60 2.96 2.68 1.09
C ILE A 60 3.94 2.82 -0.05
N GLN A 61 4.65 1.74 -0.33
CA GLN A 61 5.46 1.61 -1.52
C GLN A 61 4.67 0.83 -2.57
N ALA A 62 4.68 1.29 -3.81
CA ALA A 62 4.09 0.55 -4.93
C ALA A 62 4.94 0.63 -6.19
N VAL A 63 4.81 -0.39 -7.02
CA VAL A 63 5.47 -0.50 -8.32
C VAL A 63 4.56 -1.25 -9.30
N GLU A 64 4.52 -0.80 -10.55
CA GLU A 64 3.82 -1.55 -11.60
C GLU A 64 4.59 -2.83 -11.88
N GLN A 65 3.93 -3.98 -11.73
CA GLN A 65 4.48 -5.30 -11.96
C GLN A 65 3.54 -6.10 -12.87
N LEU A 66 3.87 -6.14 -14.16
CA LEU A 66 3.13 -6.94 -15.15
C LEU A 66 3.68 -8.36 -15.33
N GLU A 67 4.96 -8.52 -15.04
CA GLU A 67 5.73 -9.75 -15.17
C GLU A 67 5.98 -10.37 -13.80
N ASP A 68 6.20 -11.68 -13.75
CA ASP A 68 6.38 -12.42 -12.49
C ASP A 68 7.80 -12.22 -11.88
N GLU A 69 8.59 -11.30 -12.44
CA GLU A 69 9.92 -10.94 -11.95
C GLU A 69 9.82 -10.03 -10.71
N GLN A 70 10.73 -10.21 -9.76
CA GLN A 70 10.79 -9.35 -8.58
C GLN A 70 11.23 -7.94 -8.98
N PRO A 71 10.48 -6.89 -8.60
CA PRO A 71 10.86 -5.52 -8.88
C PRO A 71 12.19 -5.15 -8.20
N LEU A 72 13.00 -4.33 -8.86
CA LEU A 72 14.23 -3.82 -8.26
C LEU A 72 13.90 -2.80 -7.17
N GLU A 73 14.77 -2.69 -6.15
CA GLU A 73 14.59 -1.73 -5.05
C GLU A 73 14.42 -0.29 -5.55
N GLU A 74 15.05 0.05 -6.68
CA GLU A 74 14.98 1.39 -7.27
C GLU A 74 13.66 1.73 -7.99
N ASP A 75 12.86 0.71 -8.34
CA ASP A 75 11.58 0.89 -9.05
C ASP A 75 10.44 1.26 -8.10
N TRP A 76 10.59 0.97 -6.80
CA TRP A 76 9.60 1.26 -5.79
C TRP A 76 9.44 2.76 -5.59
N SER A 77 8.18 3.20 -5.61
CA SER A 77 7.80 4.59 -5.37
C SER A 77 6.96 4.71 -4.10
N LEU A 78 7.17 5.78 -3.35
CA LEU A 78 6.38 6.07 -2.15
C LEU A 78 5.11 6.84 -2.49
N PHE A 79 4.03 6.45 -1.85
CA PHE A 79 2.70 7.03 -2.01
C PHE A 79 2.13 7.40 -0.64
N ASN A 80 1.71 8.64 -0.48
CA ASN A 80 1.04 9.14 0.71
C ASN A 80 -0.46 9.20 0.44
N ILE A 81 -1.23 8.48 1.24
CA ILE A 81 -2.68 8.42 1.16
C ILE A 81 -3.25 9.02 2.43
N SER A 82 -4.07 10.05 2.28
CA SER A 82 -4.77 10.72 3.36
C SER A 82 -6.27 10.75 3.09
N THR A 83 -7.02 11.29 4.03
CA THR A 83 -8.48 11.42 3.93
C THR A 83 -8.96 12.19 2.69
N HIS A 84 -8.18 13.16 2.24
CA HIS A 84 -8.61 14.13 1.23
C HIS A 84 -7.80 14.05 -0.06
N SER A 85 -6.63 13.44 -0.02
CA SER A 85 -5.74 13.38 -1.17
C SER A 85 -4.77 12.22 -1.07
N SER A 86 -4.43 11.69 -2.24
CA SER A 86 -3.37 10.72 -2.46
C SER A 86 -2.34 11.32 -3.40
N CYS A 87 -1.05 11.12 -3.10
CA CYS A 87 0.03 11.63 -3.93
C CYS A 87 1.28 10.74 -3.92
N LYS A 88 2.07 10.82 -5.00
CA LYS A 88 3.40 10.22 -5.06
C LYS A 88 4.40 11.16 -4.41
N LEU A 89 5.18 10.64 -3.47
CA LEU A 89 6.24 11.39 -2.80
C LEU A 89 7.52 11.40 -3.63
N ARG A 90 8.28 12.49 -3.57
CA ARG A 90 9.59 12.63 -4.23
C ARG A 90 10.68 11.79 -3.54
N MET A 91 10.54 11.60 -2.24
CA MET A 91 11.51 10.91 -1.41
C MET A 91 11.54 9.39 -1.67
N LYS A 92 12.62 8.75 -1.23
CA LYS A 92 12.78 7.29 -1.22
C LYS A 92 12.67 6.73 0.19
N GLU A 93 12.45 5.41 0.26
CA GLU A 93 12.41 4.70 1.54
C GLU A 93 13.74 4.78 2.31
N GLU A 94 14.87 5.01 1.63
CA GLU A 94 16.20 5.14 2.25
C GLU A 94 16.47 6.52 2.87
N ASP A 95 15.63 7.52 2.59
CA ASP A 95 15.87 8.88 3.04
C ASP A 95 15.82 8.99 4.58
N SER A 96 16.50 10.00 5.10
CA SER A 96 16.67 10.17 6.56
C SER A 96 15.51 10.92 7.22
N GLU A 97 14.75 11.69 6.46
CA GLU A 97 13.65 12.53 6.96
C GLU A 97 12.40 12.37 6.08
N LEU A 98 11.23 12.42 6.72
CA LEU A 98 9.94 12.42 6.03
C LEU A 98 9.71 13.78 5.37
N SER A 99 9.50 13.77 4.06
CA SER A 99 9.07 14.94 3.30
C SER A 99 7.71 14.70 2.64
N ASP A 100 6.82 15.69 2.74
CA ASP A 100 5.53 15.72 2.04
C ASP A 100 5.67 16.29 0.61
N ASP A 101 6.90 16.48 0.10
CA ASP A 101 7.15 17.00 -1.24
C ASP A 101 6.67 16.03 -2.33
N LEU A 102 5.87 16.57 -3.26
CA LEU A 102 5.34 15.83 -4.40
C LEU A 102 6.45 15.48 -5.40
N ALA A 103 6.37 14.26 -5.94
CA ALA A 103 7.21 13.87 -7.07
C ALA A 103 6.96 14.78 -8.29
N GLU A 104 8.02 15.05 -9.04
CA GLU A 104 7.93 15.90 -10.24
C GLU A 104 6.92 15.31 -11.24
N ASN A 105 6.08 16.17 -11.83
CA ASN A 105 4.99 15.81 -12.76
C ASN A 105 3.86 14.96 -12.16
N THR A 106 3.72 14.86 -10.83
CA THR A 106 2.59 14.16 -10.22
C THR A 106 1.51 15.14 -9.73
N GLN A 107 0.23 14.75 -9.86
CA GLN A 107 -0.91 15.52 -9.36
C GLN A 107 -1.45 14.92 -8.05
N LEU A 108 -2.24 15.71 -7.33
CA LEU A 108 -3.02 15.19 -6.21
C LEU A 108 -4.24 14.43 -6.78
N HIS A 109 -4.44 13.20 -6.33
CA HIS A 109 -5.60 12.39 -6.68
C HIS A 109 -6.51 12.21 -5.47
N SER A 110 -7.77 11.84 -5.70
CA SER A 110 -8.72 11.60 -4.61
C SER A 110 -8.41 10.34 -3.81
N ASP A 111 -7.85 9.31 -4.46
CA ASP A 111 -7.59 8.00 -3.87
C ASP A 111 -6.37 7.30 -4.52
N LEU A 112 -5.98 6.14 -3.97
CA LEU A 112 -4.84 5.36 -4.46
C LEU A 112 -5.11 4.82 -5.86
N TYR A 113 -6.32 4.32 -6.11
CA TYR A 113 -6.71 3.67 -7.36
C TYR A 113 -6.49 4.60 -8.56
N HIS A 114 -7.01 5.83 -8.50
CA HIS A 114 -6.86 6.81 -9.56
C HIS A 114 -5.40 7.24 -9.72
N MET A 115 -4.66 7.37 -8.62
CA MET A 115 -3.26 7.77 -8.65
C MET A 115 -2.38 6.72 -9.34
N VAL A 116 -2.50 5.44 -8.96
CA VAL A 116 -1.66 4.39 -9.55
C VAL A 116 -2.03 4.14 -11.01
N LEU A 117 -3.32 4.26 -11.37
CA LEU A 117 -3.74 4.08 -12.75
C LEU A 117 -3.38 5.24 -13.68
N ASP A 118 -3.31 6.48 -13.18
CA ASP A 118 -2.86 7.64 -13.96
C ASP A 118 -1.40 7.47 -14.41
N GLY A 119 -0.56 6.91 -13.53
CA GLY A 119 0.82 6.55 -13.84
C GLY A 119 1.01 5.20 -14.54
N ALA A 120 -0.05 4.39 -14.67
CA ALA A 120 0.06 3.02 -15.16
C ALA A 120 0.11 2.93 -16.69
N SER A 121 0.76 1.90 -17.21
CA SER A 121 0.76 1.57 -18.63
C SER A 121 -0.64 1.16 -19.12
N GLU A 122 -0.91 1.35 -20.42
CA GLU A 122 -2.20 0.94 -21.00
C GLU A 122 -2.50 -0.56 -20.79
N LYS A 123 -1.45 -1.40 -20.79
CA LYS A 123 -1.57 -2.84 -20.51
C LYS A 123 -2.03 -3.09 -19.08
N ALA A 124 -1.45 -2.38 -18.12
CA ALA A 124 -1.85 -2.45 -16.71
C ALA A 124 -3.31 -2.02 -16.53
N GLN A 125 -3.71 -0.91 -17.12
CA GLN A 125 -5.09 -0.42 -17.05
C GLN A 125 -6.10 -1.43 -17.64
N GLN A 126 -5.77 -2.10 -18.74
CA GLN A 126 -6.62 -3.13 -19.33
C GLN A 126 -6.73 -4.37 -18.43
N ARG A 127 -5.63 -4.80 -17.81
CA ARG A 127 -5.59 -5.98 -16.93
C ARG A 127 -6.33 -5.74 -15.62
N VAL A 128 -6.28 -4.53 -15.06
CA VAL A 128 -7.12 -4.13 -13.91
C VAL A 128 -8.60 -4.25 -14.27
N LYS A 129 -9.02 -3.70 -15.41
CA LYS A 129 -10.42 -3.80 -15.89
C LYS A 129 -10.87 -5.24 -16.16
N ALA A 130 -9.96 -6.12 -16.55
CA ALA A 130 -10.23 -7.53 -16.81
C ALA A 130 -10.11 -8.43 -15.56
N SER A 131 -9.73 -7.86 -14.41
CA SER A 131 -9.51 -8.63 -13.18
C SER A 131 -10.80 -9.25 -12.67
N ASN A 132 -10.70 -10.52 -12.22
CA ASN A 132 -11.86 -11.24 -11.71
C ASN A 132 -12.25 -10.74 -10.32
N PHE A 133 -13.54 -10.50 -10.07
CA PHE A 133 -14.04 -10.06 -8.78
C PHE A 133 -13.69 -11.00 -7.62
N LEU A 134 -13.58 -12.32 -7.86
CA LEU A 134 -13.16 -13.29 -6.84
C LEU A 134 -11.70 -13.12 -6.45
N PHE A 135 -10.84 -12.72 -7.38
CA PHE A 135 -9.45 -12.41 -7.09
C PHE A 135 -9.37 -11.16 -6.20
N ILE A 136 -10.09 -10.10 -6.58
CA ILE A 136 -10.16 -8.84 -5.83
C ILE A 136 -10.68 -9.08 -4.40
N ASP A 137 -11.79 -9.80 -4.26
CA ASP A 137 -12.38 -10.12 -2.95
C ASP A 137 -11.41 -10.95 -2.08
N CYS A 138 -10.74 -11.95 -2.66
CA CYS A 138 -9.75 -12.76 -1.96
C CYS A 138 -8.58 -11.89 -1.44
N VAL A 139 -8.02 -11.03 -2.29
CA VAL A 139 -6.92 -10.13 -1.90
C VAL A 139 -7.37 -9.17 -0.80
N TYR A 140 -8.55 -8.56 -0.92
CA TYR A 140 -9.09 -7.68 0.11
C TYR A 140 -9.25 -8.41 1.46
N GLN A 141 -9.82 -9.60 1.47
CA GLN A 141 -9.98 -10.39 2.69
C GLN A 141 -8.64 -10.74 3.32
N LEU A 142 -7.63 -11.10 2.51
CA LEU A 142 -6.27 -11.36 2.99
C LEU A 142 -5.64 -10.12 3.63
N LEU A 143 -5.69 -8.97 2.94
CA LEU A 143 -5.16 -7.70 3.45
C LEU A 143 -5.85 -7.28 4.76
N ASN A 144 -7.18 -7.36 4.79
CA ASN A 144 -7.95 -6.98 5.97
C ASN A 144 -7.75 -7.94 7.16
N ALA A 145 -7.54 -9.24 6.90
CA ALA A 145 -7.27 -10.21 7.95
C ALA A 145 -5.85 -10.10 8.51
N THR A 146 -4.89 -9.71 7.67
CA THR A 146 -3.47 -9.59 8.05
C THR A 146 -3.11 -8.23 8.63
N LYS A 147 -3.88 -7.17 8.31
CA LYS A 147 -3.69 -5.82 8.85
C LYS A 147 -2.23 -5.34 8.74
N ILE A 148 -1.65 -5.53 7.55
CA ILE A 148 -0.22 -5.28 7.26
C ILE A 148 0.19 -3.83 7.56
N ILE A 149 -0.73 -2.88 7.40
CA ILE A 149 -0.47 -1.47 7.67
C ILE A 149 -0.41 -1.21 9.18
N THR A 150 -1.33 -1.76 9.98
CA THR A 150 -1.37 -1.54 11.43
C THR A 150 -0.27 -2.28 12.20
N TYR A 151 0.03 -3.52 11.82
CA TYR A 151 0.99 -4.38 12.53
C TYR A 151 2.40 -4.34 11.92
N SER A 152 2.82 -3.17 11.44
CA SER A 152 4.11 -2.95 10.79
C SER A 152 5.24 -2.51 11.73
#